data_AF-A0A7C5SAU4-F1
#
_entry.id   AF-A0A7C5SAU4-F1
#
_cell.length_a   1.000
_cell.length_b   1.000
_cell.length_c   1.000
_cell.angle_alpha   90.00
_cell.angle_beta   90.00
_cell.angle_gamma   90.00
#
_symmetry.space_group_name_H-M   'P 1'
#
loop_
_entity.id
_entity.type
_entity.pdbx_description
1 polymer ?
#
loop_
_entity_poly.entity_id
_entity_poly.type
_entity_poly.pdbx_seq_one_letter_code
_entity_poly.pdbx_strand_id
1 'polypeptide(L)'
;MKADPVEVYGLLYEELTEKIDENIDIVYLHETPLSLQFNAVTEGVSIFYTSEEFYYDYKERIIKLYLDFRFFENIFDEAVLER
;
A
#
# COMPACT_ATOMS: atom_id res chain seq x y z
N MET A 1 15.52 -15.31 -14.18
CA MET A 1 15.30 -13.89 -14.49
C MET A 1 14.20 -13.40 -13.58
N LYS A 2 14.35 -12.22 -12.95
CA LYS A 2 13.20 -11.56 -12.32
C LYS A 2 12.28 -11.08 -13.46
N ALA A 3 10.98 -11.32 -13.33
CA ALA A 3 10.00 -10.83 -14.31
C ALA A 3 9.99 -9.28 -14.30
N ASP A 4 9.69 -8.67 -15.44
CA ASP A 4 9.50 -7.22 -15.54
C ASP A 4 8.27 -6.82 -14.70
N PRO A 5 8.40 -5.88 -13.74
CA PRO A 5 7.26 -5.41 -12.97
C PRO A 5 6.07 -5.00 -13.85
N VAL A 6 6.30 -4.37 -15.00
CA VAL A 6 5.21 -3.94 -15.90
C VAL A 6 4.46 -5.14 -16.48
N GLU A 7 5.19 -6.20 -16.84
CA GLU A 7 4.60 -7.44 -17.37
C GLU A 7 3.78 -8.17 -16.29
N VAL A 8 4.31 -8.28 -15.07
CA VAL A 8 3.60 -8.90 -13.94
C VAL A 8 2.34 -8.13 -13.59
N TYR A 9 2.41 -6.80 -13.59
CA TYR A 9 1.25 -5.95 -13.39
C TYR A 9 0.16 -6.24 -14.42
N GLY A 10 0.50 -6.24 -15.71
CA GLY A 10 -0.46 -6.45 -16.79
C GLY A 10 -1.17 -7.80 -16.66
N LEU A 11 -0.41 -8.87 -16.40
CA LEU A 11 -0.96 -10.21 -16.22
C LEU A 11 -1.91 -10.30 -15.02
N LEU A 12 -1.55 -9.69 -13.88
CA LEU A 12 -2.42 -9.68 -12.71
C LEU A 12 -3.67 -8.83 -12.93
N TYR A 13 -3.53 -7.70 -13.62
CA TYR A 13 -4.64 -6.81 -13.91
C TYR A 13 -5.67 -7.48 -14.82
N GLU A 14 -5.22 -8.12 -15.90
CA GLU A 14 -6.08 -8.86 -16.82
C GLU A 14 -6.81 -9.99 -16.07
N GLU A 15 -6.09 -10.85 -15.35
CA GLU A 15 -6.70 -11.97 -14.63
C GLU A 15 -7.70 -11.51 -13.56
N LEU A 16 -7.38 -10.48 -12.77
CA LEU A 16 -8.27 -10.01 -11.71
C LEU A 16 -9.51 -9.29 -12.27
N THR A 17 -9.34 -8.50 -13.33
CA THR A 17 -10.46 -7.80 -13.99
C THR A 17 -11.45 -8.78 -14.62
N GLU A 18 -10.99 -9.92 -15.14
CA GLU A 18 -11.91 -10.95 -15.63
C GLU A 18 -12.75 -11.61 -14.54
N LYS A 19 -12.26 -11.64 -13.29
CA LYS A 19 -12.91 -12.34 -12.17
C LYS A 19 -13.73 -11.43 -11.27
N ILE A 20 -13.49 -10.13 -11.30
CA ILE A 20 -14.07 -9.15 -10.40
C ILE A 20 -14.81 -8.12 -11.24
N ASP A 21 -16.13 -8.03 -11.02
CA ASP A 21 -17.06 -7.19 -11.81
C ASP A 21 -16.98 -5.68 -11.43
N GLU A 22 -15.89 -5.27 -10.79
CA GLU A 22 -15.64 -3.92 -10.30
C GLU A 22 -14.30 -3.39 -10.83
N ASN A 23 -14.14 -2.07 -10.88
CA ASN A 23 -12.88 -1.44 -11.23
C ASN A 23 -11.84 -1.72 -10.13
N ILE A 24 -10.74 -2.37 -10.50
CA ILE A 24 -9.64 -2.68 -9.59
C ILE A 24 -8.45 -1.79 -9.90
N ASP A 25 -7.82 -1.26 -8.85
CA ASP A 25 -6.50 -0.67 -8.92
C ASP A 25 -5.50 -1.58 -8.21
N ILE A 26 -4.45 -1.97 -8.93
CA ILE A 26 -3.33 -2.72 -8.37
C ILE A 26 -2.20 -1.72 -8.11
N VAL A 27 -1.56 -1.83 -6.94
CA VAL A 27 -0.42 -0.97 -6.59
C VAL A 27 0.74 -1.78 -6.03
N TYR A 28 1.96 -1.42 -6.41
CA TYR A 28 3.17 -1.90 -5.74
C TYR A 28 3.33 -1.15 -4.42
N LEU A 29 2.78 -1.70 -3.34
CA LEU A 29 2.66 -1.00 -2.06
C LEU A 29 3.97 -0.36 -1.57
N HIS A 30 5.12 -1.02 -1.79
CA HIS A 30 6.43 -0.50 -1.39
C HIS A 30 6.89 0.77 -2.14
N GLU A 31 6.29 1.08 -3.29
CA GLU A 31 6.56 2.30 -4.08
C GLU A 31 5.53 3.40 -3.81
N THR A 32 4.51 3.13 -2.99
CA THR A 32 3.45 4.09 -2.67
C THR A 32 3.83 5.03 -1.53
N PRO A 33 3.18 6.20 -1.40
CA PRO A 33 3.36 7.08 -0.24
C PRO A 33 3.10 6.37 1.09
N LEU A 34 3.78 6.81 2.14
CA LEU A 34 3.71 6.20 3.46
C LEU A 34 2.29 6.18 4.05
N SER A 35 1.48 7.20 3.77
CA SER A 35 0.07 7.26 4.18
C SER A 35 -0.77 6.16 3.53
N LEU A 36 -0.55 5.85 2.24
CA LEU A 36 -1.24 4.74 1.57
C LEU A 36 -0.77 3.38 2.10
N GLN A 37 0.54 3.22 2.35
CA GLN A 37 1.07 2.02 2.98
C GLN A 37 0.46 1.81 4.37
N PHE A 38 0.33 2.89 5.16
CA PHE A 38 -0.27 2.85 6.48
C PHE A 38 -1.73 2.39 6.43
N ASN A 39 -2.56 3.02 5.59
CA ASN A 39 -3.96 2.64 5.42
C ASN A 39 -4.10 1.16 5.01
N ALA A 40 -3.26 0.69 4.08
CA ALA A 40 -3.26 -0.70 3.65
C ALA A 40 -2.97 -1.70 4.79
N VAL A 41 -2.04 -1.38 5.72
CA VAL A 41 -1.70 -2.31 6.82
C VAL A 41 -2.66 -2.21 8.01
N THR A 42 -3.37 -1.09 8.19
CA THR A 42 -4.31 -0.90 9.29
C THR A 42 -5.75 -1.29 8.95
N GLU A 43 -6.19 -0.99 7.73
CA GLU A 43 -7.59 -1.18 7.28
C GLU A 43 -7.74 -2.29 6.25
N GLY A 44 -6.65 -2.62 5.53
CA GLY A 44 -6.66 -3.65 4.51
C GLY A 44 -6.89 -5.06 5.07
N VAL A 45 -7.51 -5.91 4.25
CA VAL A 45 -7.67 -7.34 4.52
C VAL A 45 -6.56 -8.10 3.81
N SER A 46 -5.77 -8.87 4.57
CA SER A 46 -4.71 -9.69 3.98
C SER A 46 -5.31 -10.91 3.27
N ILE A 47 -5.06 -11.01 1.96
CA ILE A 47 -5.53 -12.13 1.13
C ILE A 47 -4.46 -13.22 1.03
N PHE A 48 -3.18 -12.81 1.00
CA PHE A 48 -2.06 -13.73 0.85
C PHE A 48 -0.74 -13.14 1.37
N TYR A 49 0.07 -13.98 2.00
CA TYR A 49 1.49 -13.75 2.27
C TYR A 49 2.22 -15.08 2.35
N THR A 50 3.45 -15.12 1.85
CA THR A 50 4.29 -16.33 1.89
C THR A 50 5.00 -16.51 3.24
N SER A 51 5.20 -15.41 3.98
CA SER A 51 5.85 -15.40 5.29
C SER A 51 5.08 -14.51 6.24
N GLU A 52 4.61 -15.11 7.33
CA GLU A 52 3.88 -14.42 8.39
C GLU A 52 4.79 -13.45 9.16
N GLU A 53 6.04 -13.85 9.40
CA GLU A 53 7.08 -13.00 9.99
C GLU A 53 7.29 -11.73 9.16
N PHE A 54 7.49 -11.89 7.84
CA PHE A 54 7.65 -10.75 6.95
C PHE A 54 6.43 -9.81 6.97
N TYR A 55 5.22 -10.37 7.01
CA TYR A 55 3.99 -9.59 7.06
C TYR A 55 3.91 -8.74 8.33
N TYR A 56 4.14 -9.33 9.50
CA TYR A 56 4.09 -8.60 10.76
C TYR A 56 5.22 -7.58 10.90
N ASP A 57 6.45 -7.92 10.49
CA ASP A 57 7.58 -7.00 10.48
C ASP A 57 7.31 -5.79 9.57
N TYR A 58 6.76 -6.04 8.38
CA TYR A 58 6.37 -4.99 7.45
C TYR A 58 5.31 -4.08 8.08
N LYS A 59 4.25 -4.67 8.63
CA LYS A 59 3.16 -3.94 9.27
C LYS A 59 3.65 -3.08 10.44
N GLU A 60 4.45 -3.65 11.34
CA GLU A 60 5.03 -2.93 12.47
C GLU A 60 5.90 -1.76 12.01
N ARG A 61 6.76 -1.99 11.01
CA ARG A 61 7.63 -0.96 10.44
C ARG A 61 6.84 0.20 9.87
N ILE A 62 5.81 -0.07 9.06
CA ILE A 62 4.98 0.98 8.44
C ILE A 62 4.22 1.79 9.50
N ILE A 63 3.66 1.12 10.50
CA ILE A 63 2.95 1.82 11.60
C ILE A 63 3.90 2.77 12.32
N LYS A 64 5.10 2.31 12.69
CA LYS A 64 6.10 3.15 13.38
C LYS A 64 6.51 4.36 12.53
N LEU A 65 6.86 4.12 11.27
CA LEU A 65 7.26 5.19 10.35
C LEU A 65 6.14 6.23 10.16
N TYR A 66 4.89 5.77 9.99
CA TYR A 66 3.78 6.69 9.81
C TYR A 66 3.48 7.49 11.08
N LEU A 67 3.60 6.90 12.27
CA LEU A 67 3.41 7.65 13.53
C LEU A 67 4.44 8.77 13.68
N ASP A 68 5.69 8.54 13.28
CA ASP A 68 6.74 9.58 13.25
C ASP A 68 6.43 10.65 12.18
N PHE A 69 5.95 10.22 11.01
CA PHE A 69 5.61 11.11 9.88
C PHE A 69 4.36 11.96 10.11
N ARG A 70 3.33 11.42 10.78
CA ARG A 70 2.02 12.05 10.99
C ARG A 70 2.13 13.45 11.60
N PHE A 71 3.12 13.67 12.47
CA PHE A 71 3.37 14.99 13.02
C PHE A 71 3.60 16.06 11.94
N PHE A 72 4.41 15.74 10.92
CA PHE A 72 4.69 16.65 9.81
C PHE A 72 3.53 16.76 8.84
N GLU A 73 2.82 15.65 8.61
CA GLU A 73 1.59 15.63 7.80
C GLU A 73 0.55 16.59 8.37
N ASN A 74 0.28 16.54 9.67
CA ASN A 74 -0.67 17.44 10.33
C ASN A 74 -0.29 18.92 10.18
N ILE A 75 0.99 19.27 10.34
CA ILE A 75 1.46 20.66 10.15
C ILE A 75 1.20 21.13 8.72
N PHE A 76 1.46 20.26 7.75
CA PHE A 76 1.21 20.56 6.34
C PHE A 76 -0.29 20.75 6.07
N ASP A 77 -1.11 19.82 6.55
CA ASP A 77 -2.56 19.83 6.35
C ASP A 77 -3.20 21.08 6.97
N GLU A 78 -2.83 21.43 8.21
CA GLU A 78 -3.29 22.68 8.86
C GLU A 78 -2.92 23.90 8.02
N ALA A 79 -1.68 24.01 7.55
CA ALA A 79 -1.22 25.13 6.74
C ALA A 79 -1.91 25.24 5.36
N VAL A 80 -2.35 24.11 4.79
CA VAL A 80 -3.06 24.07 3.51
C VAL A 80 -4.56 24.37 3.69
N LEU A 81 -5.17 23.88 4.76
CA LEU A 81 -6.60 24.00 5.04
C LEU A 81 -7.00 25.36 5.65
N GLU A 82 -6.08 26.07 6.31
CA GLU A 82 -6.32 27.44 6.84
C GLU A 82 -6.35 28.54 5.74
N ARG A 83 -6.56 28.18 4.46
CA ARG A 83 -6.70 29.11 3.34
C ARG A 83 -8.15 29.40 2.95
#